data_AF-A0A933SK35-F1
#
_entry.id   AF-A0A933SK35-F1
#
_cell.length_a   1.000
_cell.length_b   1.000
_cell.length_c   1.000
_cell.angle_alpha   90.00
_cell.angle_beta   90.00
_cell.angle_gamma   90.00
#
_symmetry.space_group_name_H-M   'P 1'
#
loop_
_entity.id
_entity.type
_entity.pdbx_description
1 polymer ?
#
loop_
_entity_poly.entity_id
_entity_poly.type
_entity_poly.pdbx_seq_one_letter_code
_entity_poly.pdbx_strand_id
1 'polypeptide(L)' 'MSPIIIYIGAFAAAVMTLMTGFGVGTVLTPIFTFFFEVQIAILMVAVIHFSNNLFKLYLFRKHVNKEIILKFGLL' A
#
# COMPACT_ATOMS: atom_id res chain seq x y z
N MET A 1 -8.24 16.33 16.83
CA MET A 1 -7.45 15.09 17.07
C MET A 1 -6.14 15.24 16.31
N SER A 2 -4.98 14.97 16.93
CA SER A 2 -3.68 15.15 16.28
C SER A 2 -3.47 14.12 15.16
N PRO A 3 -3.02 14.51 13.94
CA PRO A 3 -2.82 13.59 12.81
C PRO A 3 -1.64 12.62 12.99
N ILE A 4 -0.99 12.61 14.16
CA ILE A 4 0.17 11.73 14.47
C ILE A 4 -0.15 10.24 14.28
N ILE A 5 -1.37 9.82 14.57
CA ILE A 5 -1.81 8.43 14.42
C ILE A 5 -1.81 8.03 12.94
N ILE A 6 -2.16 8.95 12.04
CA ILE A 6 -2.17 8.72 10.60
C ILE A 6 -0.75 8.48 10.11
N TYR A 7 0.22 9.32 10.52
CA TYR A 7 1.61 9.18 10.09
C TYR A 7 2.25 7.89 10.60
N ILE A 8 2.04 7.55 11.88
CA ILE A 8 2.56 6.31 12.48
C ILE A 8 1.88 5.09 11.85
N GLY A 9 0.56 5.12 11.67
CA GLY A 9 -0.19 4.05 11.03
C GLY A 9 0.23 3.82 9.59
N ALA A 10 0.38 4.90 8.80
CA ALA A 10 0.89 4.87 7.43
C ALA A 10 2.29 4.26 7.35
N PHE A 11 3.21 4.69 8.22
CA PHE A 11 4.57 4.17 8.26
C PHE A 11 4.61 2.69 8.65
N ALA A 12 3.91 2.31 9.73
CA ALA A 12 3.86 0.92 10.18
C ALA A 12 3.23 0.00 9.12
N ALA A 13 2.12 0.42 8.51
CA ALA A 13 1.50 -0.31 7.42
C ALA A 13 2.45 -0.45 6.22
N ALA A 14 3.16 0.62 5.82
CA ALA A 14 4.13 0.56 4.74
C ALA A 14 5.25 -0.47 5.04
N VAL A 15 5.83 -0.45 6.24
CA VAL A 15 6.90 -1.40 6.64
C VAL A 15 6.39 -2.84 6.67
N MET A 16 5.26 -3.10 7.34
CA MET A 16 4.70 -4.46 7.45
C MET A 16 4.36 -5.05 6.07
N THR A 17 3.80 -4.22 5.20
CA THR A 17 3.27 -4.66 3.90
C THR A 17 4.32 -4.64 2.78
N LEU A 18 5.49 -4.04 3.02
CA LEU A 18 6.63 -4.08 2.11
C LEU A 18 7.14 -5.51 1.95
N MET A 19 7.20 -6.26 3.05
CA MET A 19 7.69 -7.64 3.08
C MET A 19 6.62 -8.66 2.69
N THR A 20 5.37 -8.46 3.13
CA THR A 20 4.28 -9.42 2.85
C THR A 20 3.59 -9.17 1.51
N GLY A 21 3.74 -7.99 0.93
CA GLY A 21 3.06 -7.60 -0.31
C GLY A 21 1.57 -7.27 -0.13
N PHE A 22 0.98 -7.48 1.05
CA PHE A 22 -0.47 -7.43 1.29
C PHE A 22 -0.80 -6.71 2.61
N GLY A 23 -2.01 -6.12 2.71
CA GLY A 23 -2.56 -5.61 3.98
C GLY A 23 -2.55 -4.09 4.18
N VAL A 24 -1.98 -3.30 3.25
CA VAL A 24 -1.99 -1.81 3.33
C VAL A 24 -3.42 -1.29 3.49
N GLY A 25 -4.32 -1.76 2.63
CA GLY A 25 -5.73 -1.34 2.67
C GLY A 25 -6.41 -1.77 3.96
N THR A 26 -6.16 -2.99 4.44
CA THR A 26 -6.75 -3.51 5.66
C THR A 26 -6.38 -2.69 6.89
N VAL A 27 -5.13 -2.24 6.99
CA VAL A 27 -4.65 -1.43 8.13
C VAL A 27 -5.06 0.03 7.99
N LEU A 28 -4.90 0.62 6.81
CA LEU A 28 -5.08 2.06 6.62
C LEU A 28 -6.53 2.51 6.45
N THR A 29 -7.41 1.66 5.90
CA THR A 29 -8.83 2.00 5.73
C THR A 29 -9.50 2.39 7.05
N PRO A 30 -9.47 1.56 8.12
CA PRO A 30 -10.09 1.94 9.39
C PRO A 30 -9.47 3.21 9.97
N ILE A 31 -8.14 3.36 9.88
CA ILE A 31 -7.44 4.54 10.37
C ILE A 31 -7.94 5.79 9.64
N PHE A 32 -8.00 5.79 8.30
CA PHE A 32 -8.45 6.97 7.56
C PHE A 32 -9.94 7.26 7.71
N THR A 33 -10.79 6.24 7.83
CA THR A 33 -12.24 6.45 8.05
C THR A 33 -12.56 7.09 9.41
N PHE A 34 -11.64 7.04 10.39
CA PHE A 34 -11.80 7.80 11.65
C PHE A 34 -11.61 9.31 11.46
N PHE A 35 -10.92 9.75 10.42
CA PHE A 35 -10.58 11.18 10.22
C PHE A 35 -11.22 11.79 8.96
N PHE A 36 -11.64 10.98 8.01
CA PHE A 36 -12.15 11.42 6.71
C PHE A 36 -13.39 10.61 6.32
N GLU A 37 -14.23 11.21 5.48
CA GLU A 37 -15.35 10.48 4.85
C GLU A 37 -14.84 9.27 4.06
N VAL A 38 -15.66 8.22 3.99
CA VAL A 38 -15.29 6.93 3.41
C VAL A 38 -14.71 7.06 2.00
N GLN A 39 -15.29 7.94 1.17
CA GLN A 39 -14.84 8.17 -0.20
C GLN A 39 -13.40 8.71 -0.24
N ILE A 40 -13.10 9.69 0.62
CA ILE A 40 -11.78 10.31 0.72
C ILE A 40 -10.78 9.31 1.34
N ALA A 41 -11.19 8.58 2.37
CA ALA A 41 -10.39 7.53 3.00
C ALA A 41 -9.93 6.48 2.00
N ILE A 42 -10.85 5.95 1.18
CA ILE A 42 -10.54 4.96 0.14
C ILE A 42 -9.57 5.55 -0.90
N LEU A 43 -9.78 6.79 -1.34
CA LEU A 43 -8.88 7.46 -2.28
C LEU A 43 -7.45 7.54 -1.73
N MET A 44 -7.29 7.97 -0.47
CA MET A 44 -5.97 8.07 0.16
C MET A 44 -5.28 6.71 0.30
N VAL A 45 -6.03 5.67 0.70
CA VAL A 45 -5.52 4.29 0.74
C VAL A 45 -5.05 3.83 -0.63
N ALA A 46 -5.81 4.13 -1.69
CA ALA A 46 -5.45 3.76 -3.06
C ALA A 46 -4.13 4.40 -3.50
N VAL A 47 -3.95 5.71 -3.23
CA VAL A 47 -2.71 6.44 -3.56
C VAL A 47 -1.50 5.86 -2.81
N ILE A 48 -1.65 5.58 -1.51
CA ILE A 48 -0.57 5.00 -0.70
C ILE A 48 -0.24 3.59 -1.18
N HIS A 49 -1.26 2.77 -1.48
CA HIS A 49 -1.08 1.41 -1.95
C HIS A 49 -0.37 1.37 -3.32
N PHE A 50 -0.80 2.21 -4.25
CA PHE A 50 -0.16 2.38 -5.55
C PHE A 50 1.30 2.79 -5.41
N SER A 51 1.58 3.81 -4.58
CA SER A 51 2.94 4.29 -4.34
C SER A 51 3.84 3.21 -3.73
N ASN A 52 3.34 2.45 -2.75
CA ASN A 52 4.07 1.35 -2.12
C ASN A 52 4.40 0.22 -3.11
N ASN A 53 3.46 -0.12 -4.00
CA ASN A 53 3.68 -1.14 -5.01
C ASN A 53 4.66 -0.68 -6.09
N LEU A 54 4.59 0.59 -6.51
CA LEU A 54 5.56 1.17 -7.44
C LEU A 54 6.97 1.18 -6.84
N PHE A 55 7.09 1.51 -5.55
CA PHE A 55 8.37 1.44 -4.84
C PHE A 55 8.92 0.01 -4.76
N LYS A 56 8.08 -0.99 -4.46
CA LYS A 56 8.46 -2.41 -4.50
C LYS A 56 8.93 -2.83 -5.89
N LEU A 57 8.19 -2.46 -6.94
CA LEU A 57 8.58 -2.76 -8.31
C LEU A 57 9.95 -2.16 -8.63
N TYR A 58 10.19 -0.91 -8.27
CA TYR A 58 11.48 -0.25 -8.46
C TYR A 58 12.62 -0.95 -7.70
N LEU A 59 12.39 -1.29 -6.42
CA LEU A 59 13.39 -1.91 -5.55
C LEU A 59 13.77 -3.31 -6.05
N PHE A 60 12.78 -4.12 -6.43
CA PHE A 60 12.97 -5.51 -6.82
C PHE A 60 13.14 -5.73 -8.32
N ARG A 61 13.08 -4.68 -9.17
CA ARG A 61 13.10 -4.77 -10.64
C ARG A 61 14.18 -5.70 -11.23
N LYS A 62 15.36 -5.78 -10.61
CA LYS A 62 16.48 -6.60 -11.10
C LYS A 62 16.30 -8.10 -10.84
N HIS A 63 15.44 -8.47 -9.89
CA HIS A 63 15.18 -9.84 -9.45
C HIS A 63 13.83 -10.37 -9.95
N VAL A 64 13.14 -9.59 -10.78
CA VAL A 64 11.83 -9.96 -11.32
C VAL A 64 11.99 -11.07 -12.37
N ASN A 65 11.26 -12.17 -12.19
CA ASN A 65 11.20 -13.24 -13.18
C ASN A 65 10.23 -12.86 -14.31
N LYS A 66 10.78 -12.63 -15.51
CA LYS A 66 10.02 -12.24 -16.70
C LYS A 66 9.04 -13.32 -17.19
N GLU A 67 9.38 -14.60 -16.99
CA GLU A 67 8.52 -15.73 -17.37
C GLU A 67 7.25 -15.75 -16.51
N ILE A 68 7.38 -15.48 -15.21
CA ILE A 68 6.23 -15.36 -14.29
C ILE A 68 5.34 -14.20 -14.70
N ILE A 69 5.91 -13.03 -15.02
CA ILE A 69 5.12 -11.88 -15.51
C ILE A 69 4.34 -12.23 -16.77
N LEU A 70 4.96 -12.89 -17.74
CA LEU A 70 4.27 -13.24 -18.99
C LEU A 70 3.14 -14.26 -18.78
N LYS A 71 3.32 -15.21 -17.86
CA LYS A 71 2.33 -16.25 -17.58
C LYS A 71 1.19 -15.79 -16.67
N PHE A 72 1.45 -14.89 -15.72
CA PHE A 72 0.50 -14.52 -14.65
C PHE A 72 0.13 -13.04 -14.64
N GLY A 73 0.82 -12.17 -15.37
CA GLY A 73 0.59 -10.72 -15.37
C GLY A 73 -0.18 -10.18 -16.57
N LEU A 74 -0.36 -10.98 -17.63
CA LEU A 74 -1.16 -10.63 -18.83
C LEU A 74 -2.56 -11.26 -18.83
N LEU A 75 -2.80 -12.25 -17.95
CA LEU A 75 -4.09 -12.89 -17.70
C LEU A 75 -4.75 -12.24 -16.49
#